data_AF-A0A9P3E5V5-F1
#
_entry.id   AF-A0A9P3E5V5-F1
#
_cell.length_a   1.000
_cell.length_b   1.000
_cell.length_c   1.000
_cell.angle_alpha   90.00
_cell.angle_beta   90.00
_cell.angle_gamma   90.00
#
_symmetry.space_group_name_H-M   'P 1'
#
loop_
_entity.id
_entity.type
_entity.pdbx_description
1 polymer ?
#
loop_
_entity_poly.entity_id
_entity_poly.type
_entity_poly.pdbx_seq_one_letter_code
_entity_poly.pdbx_strand_id
1 'polypeptide(L)'
;MTSTVTLTATATDSPQRVLRLHPDNPTRDLEENGYTVVRGVLTPERAEDYRQRAYDWLEKMGPNFKRNDRNTWHVKNLPPHEKGGMYQLAGIGHEQFLWDLRCEQAVIDVFATIWGTDELLVSFDGVNLALPLPEDQYHHRGKPWPHVQGIVALVSPSSGIPFSD
;
A
#
# COMPACT_ATOMS: atom_id res chain seq x y z
N MET A 1 -0.67 -36.11 48.17
CA MET A 1 -0.79 -34.64 48.03
C MET A 1 -1.10 -34.32 46.59
N THR A 2 -2.24 -33.68 46.40
CA THR A 2 -2.86 -33.26 45.15
C THR A 2 -2.06 -32.12 44.51
N SER A 3 -1.90 -32.12 43.18
CA SER A 3 -2.27 -30.98 42.33
C SER A 3 -2.17 -31.35 40.85
N THR A 4 -3.36 -31.48 40.25
CA THR A 4 -3.62 -31.38 38.82
C THR A 4 -3.55 -29.91 38.41
N VAL A 5 -2.91 -29.60 37.28
CA VAL A 5 -3.21 -28.37 36.53
C VAL A 5 -3.47 -28.76 35.08
N THR A 6 -4.75 -28.73 34.71
CA THR A 6 -5.23 -28.83 33.34
C THR A 6 -5.26 -27.42 32.75
N LEU A 7 -4.59 -27.19 31.63
CA LEU A 7 -4.86 -26.04 30.76
C LEU A 7 -5.32 -26.58 29.41
N THR A 8 -6.64 -26.63 29.24
CA THR A 8 -7.29 -26.82 27.96
C THR A 8 -7.36 -25.46 27.27
N ALA A 9 -6.60 -25.28 26.19
CA ALA A 9 -6.81 -24.21 25.23
C ALA A 9 -7.27 -24.84 23.91
N THR A 10 -8.58 -25.03 23.77
CA THR A 10 -9.21 -25.26 22.47
C THR A 10 -9.35 -23.91 21.77
N ALA A 11 -8.34 -23.57 20.95
CA ALA A 11 -8.49 -22.60 19.88
C ALA A 11 -8.57 -23.40 18.58
N THR A 12 -9.74 -23.33 17.95
CA THR A 12 -10.08 -23.92 16.66
C THR A 12 -9.00 -23.65 15.62
N ASP A 13 -8.54 -24.73 15.00
CA ASP A 13 -7.66 -24.79 13.83
C ASP A 13 -8.31 -24.08 12.64
N SER A 14 -8.26 -22.75 12.66
CA SER A 14 -8.47 -21.96 11.45
C SER A 14 -7.16 -22.07 10.68
N PRO A 15 -7.12 -22.65 9.47
CA PRO A 15 -5.89 -22.68 8.71
C PRO A 15 -5.42 -21.25 8.55
N GLN A 16 -4.30 -20.89 9.19
CA GLN A 16 -3.60 -19.67 8.88
C GLN A 16 -3.23 -19.80 7.40
N ARG A 17 -3.97 -19.09 6.54
CA ARG A 17 -3.58 -18.92 5.15
C ARG A 17 -2.29 -18.12 5.17
N VAL A 18 -1.17 -18.83 5.19
CA VAL A 18 0.15 -18.23 4.95
C VAL A 18 0.09 -17.66 3.55
N LEU A 19 0.33 -16.36 3.42
CA LEU A 19 0.50 -15.69 2.14
C LEU A 19 1.65 -16.40 1.41
N ARG A 20 1.34 -17.29 0.47
CA ARG A 20 2.35 -17.96 -0.35
C ARG A 20 2.70 -17.00 -1.47
N LEU A 21 3.93 -16.53 -1.40
CA LEU A 21 4.46 -15.52 -2.29
C LEU A 21 5.07 -16.26 -3.48
N HIS A 22 4.33 -16.37 -4.58
CA HIS A 22 4.74 -17.11 -5.77
C HIS A 22 5.56 -16.20 -6.70
N PRO A 23 6.83 -16.53 -6.97
CA PRO A 23 7.72 -15.63 -7.72
C PRO A 23 7.56 -15.71 -9.24
N ASP A 24 6.95 -16.77 -9.78
CA ASP A 24 7.25 -17.19 -11.17
C ASP A 24 6.10 -17.03 -12.17
N ASN A 25 4.88 -16.66 -11.73
CA ASN A 25 3.77 -16.39 -12.64
C ASN A 25 2.67 -15.52 -11.97
N PRO A 26 2.79 -14.18 -12.01
CA PRO A 26 1.83 -13.29 -11.36
C PRO A 26 0.41 -13.44 -11.92
N THR A 27 0.28 -13.73 -13.22
CA THR A 27 -1.02 -13.90 -13.89
C THR A 27 -1.78 -15.12 -13.37
N ARG A 28 -1.09 -16.26 -13.20
CA ARG A 28 -1.72 -17.47 -12.68
C ARG A 28 -2.25 -17.29 -11.24
N ASP A 29 -1.45 -16.70 -10.37
CA ASP A 29 -1.88 -16.43 -8.99
C ASP A 29 -3.09 -15.49 -8.94
N LEU A 30 -3.11 -14.47 -9.81
CA LEU A 30 -4.23 -13.55 -9.94
C LEU A 30 -5.51 -14.29 -10.38
N GLU A 31 -5.41 -15.19 -11.35
CA GLU A 31 -6.54 -16.01 -11.83
C GLU A 31 -7.06 -16.97 -10.74
N GLU A 32 -6.17 -17.66 -10.02
CA GLU A 32 -6.56 -18.69 -9.04
C GLU A 32 -6.97 -18.09 -7.68
N ASN A 33 -6.31 -17.02 -7.22
CA ASN A 33 -6.44 -16.49 -5.86
C ASN A 33 -7.04 -15.08 -5.79
N GLY A 34 -7.13 -14.37 -6.91
CA GLY A 34 -7.54 -12.96 -6.95
C GLY A 34 -6.46 -11.97 -6.47
N TYR A 35 -5.23 -12.43 -6.20
CA TYR A 35 -4.08 -11.58 -5.85
C TYR A 35 -2.76 -12.28 -6.21
N THR A 36 -1.70 -11.49 -6.39
CA THR A 36 -0.32 -11.99 -6.47
C THR A 36 0.63 -11.01 -5.77
N VAL A 37 1.85 -11.44 -5.46
CA VAL A 37 2.89 -10.57 -4.90
C VAL A 37 4.16 -10.65 -5.73
N VAL A 38 4.46 -9.55 -6.40
CA VAL A 38 5.70 -9.39 -7.17
C VAL A 38 6.77 -8.78 -6.28
N ARG A 39 7.87 -9.51 -6.09
CA ARG A 39 8.98 -9.09 -5.23
C ARG A 39 10.05 -8.39 -6.04
N GLY A 40 10.81 -7.51 -5.37
CA GLY A 40 11.98 -6.88 -5.98
C GLY A 40 11.65 -5.92 -7.12
N VAL A 41 10.40 -5.46 -7.22
CA VAL A 41 9.99 -4.44 -8.20
C VAL A 41 10.84 -3.18 -8.06
N LEU A 42 11.13 -2.77 -6.82
CA LEU A 42 12.09 -1.72 -6.53
C LEU A 42 13.32 -2.31 -5.85
N THR A 43 14.48 -1.80 -6.21
CA THR A 43 15.72 -2.01 -5.45
C THR A 43 15.55 -1.43 -4.03
N PRO A 44 16.23 -1.99 -3.01
CA PRO A 44 16.23 -1.43 -1.66
C PRO A 44 16.56 0.07 -1.60
N GLU A 45 17.50 0.53 -2.41
CA GLU A 45 17.97 1.91 -2.47
C GLU A 45 16.86 2.85 -2.98
N ARG A 46 16.16 2.48 -4.06
CA ARG A 46 15.01 3.23 -4.58
C ARG A 46 13.86 3.27 -3.58
N ALA A 47 13.55 2.13 -2.94
CA ALA A 47 12.51 2.08 -1.92
C ALA A 47 12.84 2.99 -0.72
N GLU A 48 14.10 3.01 -0.29
CA GLU A 48 14.60 3.89 0.76
C GLU A 48 14.52 5.37 0.36
N ASP A 49 14.85 5.72 -0.89
CA ASP A 49 14.71 7.09 -1.41
C ASP A 49 13.25 7.59 -1.34
N TYR A 50 12.28 6.79 -1.81
CA TYR A 50 10.85 7.15 -1.66
C TYR A 50 10.44 7.31 -0.20
N ARG A 51 10.96 6.47 0.68
CA ARG A 51 10.71 6.58 2.11
C ARG A 51 11.23 7.91 2.66
N GLN A 52 12.44 8.32 2.28
CA GLN A 52 13.00 9.60 2.71
C GLN A 52 12.16 10.78 2.20
N ARG A 53 11.74 10.77 0.93
CA ARG A 53 10.86 11.79 0.37
C ARG A 53 9.49 11.86 1.05
N ALA A 54 8.94 10.73 1.47
CA ALA A 54 7.72 10.70 2.28
C ALA A 54 7.93 11.36 3.65
N TYR A 55 9.06 11.13 4.31
CA TYR A 55 9.41 11.84 5.54
C TYR A 55 9.68 13.34 5.30
N ASP A 56 10.28 13.73 4.18
CA ASP A 56 10.48 15.13 3.81
C ASP A 56 9.14 15.85 3.71
N TRP A 57 8.17 15.19 3.06
CA TRP A 57 6.80 15.69 2.97
C TRP A 57 6.15 15.83 4.35
N LEU A 58 6.30 14.84 5.23
CA LEU A 58 5.76 14.89 6.60
C LEU A 58 6.35 16.05 7.42
N GLU A 59 7.66 16.28 7.34
CA GLU A 59 8.32 17.39 8.05
C GLU A 59 7.99 18.76 7.48
N LYS A 60 7.72 18.84 6.17
CA LYS A 60 7.26 20.06 5.49
C LYS A 60 5.84 20.41 5.91
N MET A 61 4.94 19.43 5.92
CA MET A 61 3.52 19.63 6.19
C MET A 61 3.19 19.64 7.69
N GLY A 62 4.00 18.98 8.51
CA GLY A 62 3.96 19.00 9.96
C GLY A 62 5.24 19.63 10.53
N PRO A 63 5.35 20.96 10.64
CA PRO A 63 6.61 21.63 11.00
C PRO A 63 7.12 21.25 12.40
N ASN A 64 6.22 20.79 13.28
CA ASN A 64 6.53 20.30 14.63
C ASN A 64 6.92 18.81 14.67
N PHE A 65 6.77 18.09 13.57
CA PHE A 65 7.26 16.72 13.42
C PHE A 65 8.72 16.73 12.96
N LYS A 66 9.54 15.88 13.57
CA LYS A 66 10.93 15.64 13.21
C LYS A 66 11.19 14.13 13.20
N ARG A 67 11.55 13.59 12.03
CA ARG A 67 11.75 12.15 11.84
C ARG A 67 12.83 11.58 12.78
N ASN A 68 13.82 12.42 13.11
CA ASN A 68 14.97 12.05 13.95
C ASN A 68 14.77 12.33 15.45
N ASP A 69 13.61 12.86 15.86
CA ASP A 69 13.29 13.07 17.29
C ASP A 69 11.94 12.44 17.63
N ARG A 70 11.99 11.27 18.28
CA ARG A 70 10.81 10.50 18.66
C ARG A 70 9.87 11.27 19.60
N ASN A 71 10.36 12.25 20.34
CA ASN A 71 9.51 13.08 21.21
C ASN A 71 8.56 14.00 20.42
N THR A 72 8.77 14.14 19.11
CA THR A 72 7.88 14.89 18.23
C THR A 72 6.81 14.03 17.56
N TRP A 73 6.83 12.71 17.75
CA TRP A 73 5.95 11.77 17.05
C TRP A 73 4.59 11.69 17.73
N HIS A 74 3.82 12.76 17.58
CA HIS A 74 2.47 12.88 18.11
C HIS A 74 1.50 13.25 17.00
N VAL A 75 0.25 12.77 17.10
CA VAL A 75 -0.79 13.05 16.08
C VAL A 75 -0.95 14.56 15.83
N LYS A 76 -0.88 15.37 16.89
CA LYS A 76 -0.97 16.85 16.81
C LYS A 76 0.15 17.53 16.01
N ASN A 77 1.28 16.84 15.80
CA ASN A 77 2.43 17.35 15.08
C ASN A 77 2.44 16.93 13.61
N LEU A 78 1.52 16.04 13.21
CA LEU A 78 1.39 15.54 11.85
C LEU A 78 0.32 16.33 11.07
N PRO A 79 0.37 16.30 9.73
CA PRO A 79 -0.71 16.83 8.91
C PRO A 79 -2.03 16.12 9.21
N PRO A 80 -3.19 16.78 9.01
CA PRO A 80 -4.50 16.12 9.14
C PRO A 80 -4.56 14.86 8.26
N HIS A 81 -4.96 13.74 8.86
CA HIS A 81 -5.03 12.44 8.22
C HIS A 81 -6.13 11.57 8.81
N GLU A 82 -6.56 10.59 8.02
CA GLU A 82 -7.50 9.56 8.43
C GLU A 82 -6.78 8.41 9.14
N LYS A 83 -7.57 7.54 9.76
CA LYS A 83 -7.09 6.36 10.51
C LYS A 83 -6.13 5.50 9.68
N GLY A 84 -5.19 4.85 10.36
CA GLY A 84 -4.17 3.98 9.74
C GLY A 84 -3.05 4.69 8.99
N GLY A 85 -3.02 6.03 8.97
CA GLY A 85 -1.95 6.85 8.40
C GLY A 85 -2.31 7.29 6.99
N MET A 86 -3.60 7.37 6.68
CA MET A 86 -4.09 7.64 5.34
C MET A 86 -4.19 9.15 5.12
N TYR A 87 -3.34 9.66 4.24
CA TYR A 87 -3.29 11.06 3.85
C TYR A 87 -3.93 11.20 2.46
N GLN A 88 -5.02 11.97 2.38
CA GLN A 88 -5.77 12.21 1.13
C GLN A 88 -5.94 13.71 0.82
N LEU A 89 -5.57 14.58 1.76
CA LEU A 89 -5.74 16.03 1.65
C LEU A 89 -4.46 16.70 1.16
N ALA A 90 -4.55 18.03 0.98
CA ALA A 90 -3.43 18.89 0.58
C ALA A 90 -2.75 18.50 -0.76
N GLY A 91 -3.51 17.84 -1.66
CA GLY A 91 -3.00 17.44 -2.97
C GLY A 91 -1.90 16.37 -2.91
N ILE A 92 -1.76 15.65 -1.80
CA ILE A 92 -0.67 14.69 -1.59
C ILE A 92 -0.56 13.65 -2.72
N GLY A 93 -1.68 13.20 -3.27
CA GLY A 93 -1.71 12.28 -4.41
C GLY A 93 -1.00 12.79 -5.66
N HIS A 94 -0.76 14.11 -5.76
CA HIS A 94 -0.04 14.78 -6.84
C HIS A 94 1.38 15.21 -6.45
N GLU A 95 1.89 14.82 -5.29
CA GLU A 95 3.29 15.07 -4.92
C GLU A 95 4.25 14.34 -5.87
N GLN A 96 5.36 14.99 -6.20
CA GLN A 96 6.32 14.50 -7.19
C GLN A 96 6.81 13.08 -6.88
N PHE A 97 7.05 12.76 -5.60
CA PHE A 97 7.55 11.44 -5.23
C PHE A 97 6.56 10.31 -5.48
N LEU A 98 5.24 10.58 -5.45
CA LEU A 98 4.24 9.58 -5.81
C LEU A 98 4.10 9.46 -7.33
N TRP A 99 4.26 10.55 -8.07
CA TRP A 99 4.32 10.50 -9.54
C TRP A 99 5.53 9.72 -10.03
N ASP A 100 6.71 9.98 -9.46
CA ASP A 100 7.93 9.24 -9.77
C ASP A 100 7.75 7.75 -9.49
N LEU A 101 7.16 7.39 -8.33
CA LEU A 101 6.89 6.00 -7.98
C LEU A 101 5.95 5.31 -8.97
N ARG A 102 4.90 6.01 -9.42
CA ARG A 102 3.96 5.53 -10.44
C ARG A 102 4.61 5.37 -11.81
N CYS A 103 5.63 6.17 -12.09
CA CYS A 103 6.37 6.16 -13.37
C CYS A 103 7.64 5.29 -13.33
N GLU A 104 7.90 4.55 -12.25
CA GLU A 104 8.99 3.58 -12.21
C GLU A 104 8.80 2.52 -13.30
N GLN A 105 9.77 2.37 -14.19
CA GLN A 105 9.65 1.43 -15.31
C GLN A 105 9.38 0.00 -14.82
N ALA A 106 10.04 -0.43 -13.74
CA ALA A 106 9.81 -1.75 -13.16
C ALA A 106 8.37 -1.95 -12.63
N VAL A 107 7.70 -0.88 -12.19
CA VAL A 107 6.28 -0.94 -11.80
C VAL A 107 5.41 -1.05 -13.04
N ILE A 108 5.69 -0.23 -14.06
CA ILE A 108 4.99 -0.24 -15.36
C ILE A 108 5.09 -1.63 -16.01
N ASP A 109 6.29 -2.22 -16.08
CA ASP A 109 6.55 -3.53 -16.69
C ASP A 109 5.73 -4.64 -16.03
N VAL A 110 5.56 -4.58 -14.71
CA VAL A 110 4.72 -5.54 -13.96
C VAL A 110 3.27 -5.43 -14.39
N PHE A 111 2.72 -4.21 -14.47
CA PHE A 111 1.34 -4.02 -14.92
C PHE A 111 1.16 -4.35 -16.40
N ALA A 112 2.12 -4.01 -17.26
CA ALA A 112 2.09 -4.33 -18.68
C ALA A 112 2.06 -5.85 -18.90
N THR A 113 2.84 -6.60 -18.11
CA THR A 113 2.84 -8.06 -18.10
C THR A 113 1.49 -8.64 -17.66
N ILE A 114 0.91 -8.09 -16.59
CA ILE A 114 -0.38 -8.56 -16.06
C ILE A 114 -1.52 -8.30 -17.05
N TRP A 115 -1.54 -7.14 -17.70
CA TRP A 115 -2.60 -6.72 -18.62
C TRP A 115 -2.37 -7.14 -20.07
N GLY A 116 -1.15 -7.58 -20.42
CA GLY A 116 -0.77 -7.95 -21.79
C GLY A 116 -0.72 -6.77 -22.77
N THR A 117 -0.50 -5.55 -22.28
CA THR A 117 -0.43 -4.33 -23.10
C THR A 117 0.46 -3.26 -22.44
N ASP A 118 1.14 -2.47 -23.26
CA ASP A 118 1.90 -1.29 -22.82
C ASP A 118 1.03 -0.02 -22.77
N GLU A 119 -0.22 -0.08 -23.28
CA GLU A 119 -1.19 1.02 -23.25
C GLU A 119 -1.86 1.13 -21.87
N LEU A 120 -1.10 1.58 -20.87
CA LEU A 120 -1.55 1.68 -19.49
C LEU A 120 -1.99 3.10 -19.14
N LEU A 121 -3.09 3.20 -18.38
CA LEU A 121 -3.52 4.42 -17.72
C LEU A 121 -3.30 4.28 -16.22
N VAL A 122 -2.92 5.39 -15.57
CA VAL A 122 -2.69 5.43 -14.12
C VAL A 122 -3.70 6.36 -13.46
N SER A 123 -4.38 5.86 -12.43
CA SER A 123 -5.14 6.69 -11.50
C SER A 123 -4.23 7.20 -10.39
N PHE A 124 -4.63 8.29 -9.74
CA PHE A 124 -3.97 8.79 -8.54
C PHE A 124 -4.89 8.63 -7.33
N ASP A 125 -4.26 8.45 -6.17
CA ASP A 125 -4.91 8.37 -4.86
C ASP A 125 -3.96 9.04 -3.84
N GLY A 126 -4.40 9.14 -2.59
CA GLY A 126 -3.56 9.51 -1.45
C GLY A 126 -2.46 8.49 -1.18
N VAL A 127 -1.84 8.61 0.01
CA VAL A 127 -0.80 7.67 0.45
C VAL A 127 -1.02 7.30 1.91
N ASN A 128 -0.67 6.05 2.24
CA ASN A 128 -0.63 5.58 3.61
C ASN A 128 0.80 5.68 4.17
N LEU A 129 1.01 6.56 5.16
CA LEU A 129 2.26 6.71 5.91
C LEU A 129 2.01 6.38 7.38
N ALA A 130 2.02 5.09 7.69
CA ALA A 130 1.84 4.59 9.05
C ALA A 130 3.14 4.77 9.88
N LEU A 131 3.04 5.56 10.95
CA LEU A 131 4.12 5.81 11.88
C LEU A 131 3.85 5.12 13.24
N PRO A 132 4.87 4.60 13.94
CA PRO A 132 4.74 4.15 15.34
C PRO A 132 4.51 5.32 16.32
N LEU A 133 3.29 5.84 16.30
CA LEU A 133 2.79 6.87 17.23
C LEU A 133 2.39 6.26 18.59
N PRO A 134 2.25 7.08 19.64
CA PRO A 134 1.71 6.61 20.92
C PRO A 134 0.31 5.99 20.79
N GLU A 135 0.10 4.82 21.41
CA GLU A 135 -1.14 4.02 21.30
C GLU A 135 -2.38 4.76 21.84
N ASP A 136 -2.20 5.64 22.82
CA ASP A 136 -3.25 6.48 23.40
C ASP A 136 -3.75 7.57 22.43
N GLN A 137 -2.94 7.89 21.42
CA GLN A 137 -3.26 8.88 20.40
C GLN A 137 -3.73 8.24 19.10
N TYR A 138 -3.27 7.00 18.84
CA TYR A 138 -3.45 6.37 17.56
C TYR A 138 -3.56 4.86 17.68
N HIS A 139 -4.76 4.34 17.40
CA HIS A 139 -4.99 2.91 17.34
C HIS A 139 -4.40 2.34 16.05
N HIS A 140 -3.21 1.76 16.15
CA HIS A 140 -2.48 1.16 15.01
C HIS A 140 -3.20 -0.02 14.38
N ARG A 141 -4.12 -0.66 15.14
CA ARG A 141 -4.87 -1.84 14.70
C ARG A 141 -6.35 -1.61 14.90
N GLY A 142 -6.97 -0.90 13.95
CA GLY A 142 -8.43 -0.94 13.81
C GLY A 142 -8.91 -2.39 13.64
N LYS A 143 -10.16 -2.65 14.01
CA LYS A 143 -10.77 -3.96 13.72
C LYS A 143 -10.69 -4.21 12.21
N PRO A 144 -10.28 -5.41 11.75
CA PRO A 144 -10.34 -5.74 10.34
C PRO A 144 -11.73 -5.45 9.80
N TRP A 145 -11.80 -4.78 8.65
CA TRP A 145 -13.06 -4.45 7.98
C TRP A 145 -13.04 -5.09 6.60
N PRO A 146 -13.48 -6.36 6.45
CA PRO A 146 -13.59 -6.98 5.14
C PRO A 146 -14.60 -6.22 4.29
N HIS A 147 -14.15 -5.66 3.17
CA HIS A 147 -14.97 -4.94 2.21
C HIS A 147 -14.42 -5.19 0.80
N VAL A 148 -15.24 -4.94 -0.22
CA VAL A 148 -14.83 -4.98 -1.63
C VAL A 148 -14.77 -3.55 -2.14
N GLN A 149 -13.66 -3.19 -2.77
CA GLN A 149 -13.54 -1.92 -3.48
C GLN A 149 -13.84 -2.12 -4.96
N GLY A 150 -14.58 -1.20 -5.56
CA GLY A 150 -14.83 -1.18 -6.99
C GLY A 150 -13.91 -0.16 -7.67
N ILE A 151 -13.04 -0.63 -8.56
CA ILE A 151 -12.32 0.23 -9.52
C ILE A 151 -12.83 -0.15 -10.92
N VAL A 152 -13.26 0.86 -11.68
CA VAL A 152 -13.59 0.70 -13.10
C VAL A 152 -12.30 0.98 -13.89
N ALA A 153 -11.74 -0.04 -14.52
CA ALA A 153 -10.69 0.15 -15.51
C ALA A 153 -11.34 0.45 -16.87
N LEU A 154 -11.13 1.65 -17.40
CA LEU A 154 -11.48 1.98 -18.78
C LEU A 154 -10.33 1.53 -19.67
N VAL A 155 -10.53 0.44 -20.39
CA VAL A 155 -9.61 0.02 -21.45
C VAL A 155 -10.02 0.77 -22.72
N SER A 156 -9.11 1.57 -23.28
CA SER A 156 -9.34 2.14 -24.61
C SER A 156 -9.40 0.98 -25.61
N PRO A 157 -10.45 0.85 -26.44
CA PRO A 157 -10.44 -0.13 -27.51
C PRO A 157 -9.28 0.21 -28.45
N SER A 158 -8.34 -0.71 -28.61
CA SER A 158 -7.28 -0.58 -29.60
C SER A 158 -7.92 -0.43 -30.99
N SER A 159 -7.40 0.55 -31.73
CA SER A 159 -7.87 1.07 -33.01
C SER A 159 -8.28 -0.01 -34.03
N GLY A 160 -9.49 0.14 -34.59
CA GLY A 160 -9.95 -0.66 -35.72
C GLY A 160 -11.39 -0.46 -36.19
N ILE A 161 -11.98 0.74 -36.09
CA ILE A 161 -13.17 1.07 -36.88
C ILE A 161 -12.78 2.19 -37.84
N PRO A 162 -12.67 1.93 -39.16
CA PRO A 162 -12.44 3.00 -40.11
C PRO A 162 -13.71 3.85 -40.18
N PHE A 163 -13.60 5.13 -39.86
CA PHE A 163 -14.61 6.10 -40.27
C PHE A 163 -14.48 6.22 -41.80
N SER A 164 -15.49 5.77 -42.53
CA SER A 164 -15.68 6.16 -43.92
C SER A 164 -16.20 7.60 -43.95
N ASP A 165 -15.61 8.42 -44.82
CA ASP A 165 -15.97 9.82 -45.09
C ASP A 165 -17.48 10.06 -45.28
#